data_AF-A0A535K0F0-F1
#
_entry.id   AF-A0A535K0F0-F1
#
_cell.length_a   1.000
_cell.length_b   1.000
_cell.length_c   1.000
_cell.angle_alpha   90.00
_cell.angle_beta   90.00
_cell.angle_gamma   90.00
#
_symmetry.space_group_name_H-M   'P 1'
#
loop_
_entity.id
_entity.type
_entity.pdbx_description
1 polymer ?
#
loop_
_entity_poly.entity_id
_entity_poly.type
_entity_poly.pdbx_seq_one_letter_code
_entity_poly.pdbx_strand_id
1 'polypeptide(L)'
;MTAVLLKAIRDLRRRRLPAIVIFGTTLLAVVTATMTLTLLSQARDPYQAAFDAQKGAHLQVTFDSRVDPATLAGTPALIGAVAFGGPYPATDMQFRTGGHKYLVTTIARGNPNGDIEQLRITAGRWPAAGNEIALTRSFADINHV
;
A
#
# COMPACT_ATOMS: atom_id res chain seq x y z
N MET A 1 -36.89 -25.84 30.30
CA MET A 1 -36.53 -24.89 29.22
C MET A 1 -37.32 -25.14 27.92
N THR A 2 -37.52 -26.39 27.50
CA THR A 2 -38.27 -26.78 26.28
C THR A 2 -39.74 -26.33 26.25
N ALA A 3 -40.45 -26.33 27.38
CA ALA A 3 -41.87 -25.93 27.43
C ALA A 3 -42.09 -24.44 27.05
N VAL A 4 -41.17 -23.57 27.45
CA VAL A 4 -41.22 -22.12 27.13
C VAL A 4 -40.98 -21.90 25.63
N LEU A 5 -40.04 -22.65 25.06
CA LEU A 5 -39.64 -22.58 23.66
C LEU A 5 -40.78 -23.06 22.73
N LEU A 6 -41.44 -24.17 23.09
CA LEU A 6 -42.62 -24.68 22.38
C LEU A 6 -43.79 -23.69 22.43
N LYS A 7 -44.00 -23.02 23.56
CA LYS A 7 -45.04 -21.99 23.70
C LYS A 7 -44.74 -20.78 22.80
N ALA A 8 -43.49 -20.31 22.79
CA ALA A 8 -43.04 -19.21 21.93
C ALA A 8 -43.20 -19.53 20.44
N ILE A 9 -42.83 -20.74 19.99
CA ILE A 9 -43.01 -21.17 18.59
C ILE A 9 -44.49 -21.18 18.19
N ARG A 10 -45.37 -21.66 19.08
CA ARG A 10 -46.82 -21.71 18.81
C ARG A 10 -47.43 -20.31 18.69
N ASP A 11 -46.96 -19.37 19.51
CA ASP A 11 -47.40 -17.98 19.50
C ASP A 11 -46.91 -17.23 18.25
N LEU A 12 -45.66 -17.46 17.85
CA LEU A 12 -45.11 -17.01 16.57
C LEU A 12 -45.94 -17.50 15.37
N ARG A 13 -46.39 -18.76 15.41
CA ARG A 13 -47.21 -19.37 14.36
C ARG A 13 -48.62 -18.76 14.26
N ARG A 14 -49.14 -18.16 15.33
CA ARG A 14 -50.42 -17.43 15.33
C ARG A 14 -50.26 -16.01 14.80
N ARG A 15 -49.15 -15.32 15.11
CA ARG A 15 -48.85 -13.95 14.66
C ARG A 15 -47.80 -13.92 13.55
N ARG A 16 -48.12 -14.54 12.41
CA ARG A 16 -47.15 -14.76 11.32
C ARG A 16 -46.65 -13.46 10.68
N LEU A 17 -47.53 -12.49 10.41
CA LEU A 17 -47.13 -11.22 9.78
C LEU A 17 -46.13 -10.43 10.64
N PRO A 18 -46.45 -10.11 11.92
CA PRO A 18 -45.51 -9.39 12.78
C PRO A 18 -44.20 -10.14 13.01
N ALA A 19 -44.25 -11.47 13.15
CA ALA A 19 -43.05 -12.29 13.31
C ALA A 19 -42.15 -12.24 12.07
N ILE A 20 -42.71 -12.32 10.86
CA ILE A 20 -41.96 -12.20 9.61
C ILE A 20 -41.33 -10.82 9.49
N VAL A 21 -42.06 -9.75 9.84
CA VAL A 21 -41.52 -8.39 9.77
C VAL A 21 -40.34 -8.23 10.72
N ILE A 22 -40.49 -8.61 12.00
CA ILE A 22 -39.41 -8.50 13.01
C ILE A 22 -38.21 -9.37 12.61
N PHE A 23 -38.46 -10.61 12.17
CA PHE A 23 -37.39 -11.49 11.72
C PHE A 23 -36.68 -10.92 10.50
N GLY A 24 -37.42 -10.41 9.52
CA GLY A 24 -36.88 -9.80 8.32
C GLY A 24 -36.04 -8.57 8.60
N THR A 25 -36.51 -7.64 9.45
CA THR A 25 -35.75 -6.44 9.82
C THR A 25 -34.50 -6.77 10.62
N THR A 26 -34.60 -7.73 11.55
CA THR A 26 -33.45 -8.20 12.32
C THR A 26 -32.43 -8.89 11.42
N LEU A 27 -32.88 -9.73 10.48
CA LEU A 27 -32.01 -10.40 9.51
C LEU A 27 -31.30 -9.38 8.62
N LEU A 28 -32.02 -8.39 8.09
CA LEU A 28 -31.42 -7.30 7.30
C LEU A 28 -30.38 -6.53 8.11
N ALA A 29 -30.69 -6.18 9.36
CA ALA A 29 -29.77 -5.48 10.24
C ALA A 29 -28.49 -6.31 10.48
N VAL A 30 -28.62 -7.61 10.75
CA VAL A 30 -27.47 -8.52 10.93
C VAL A 30 -26.65 -8.61 9.65
N VAL A 31 -27.27 -8.82 8.48
CA VAL A 31 -26.56 -8.88 7.19
C VAL A 31 -25.80 -7.58 6.93
N THR A 32 -26.42 -6.43 7.22
CA THR A 32 -25.80 -5.11 7.03
C THR A 32 -24.63 -4.90 7.99
N ALA A 33 -24.79 -5.28 9.26
CA ALA A 33 -23.73 -5.21 10.26
C ALA A 33 -22.56 -6.13 9.90
N THR A 34 -22.83 -7.36 9.46
CA THR A 34 -21.81 -8.29 8.98
C THR A 34 -21.10 -7.74 7.75
N MET A 35 -21.84 -7.22 6.76
CA MET A 35 -21.24 -6.65 5.55
C MET A 35 -20.36 -5.45 5.88
N THR A 36 -20.82 -4.55 6.75
CA THR A 36 -20.03 -3.42 7.24
C THR A 36 -18.78 -3.89 7.97
N LEU A 37 -18.87 -4.90 8.83
CA LEU A 37 -17.73 -5.43 9.58
C LEU A 37 -16.73 -6.13 8.66
N THR A 38 -17.18 -6.88 7.66
CA THR A 38 -16.33 -7.50 6.65
C THR A 38 -15.60 -6.46 5.82
N LEU A 39 -16.31 -5.43 5.36
CA LEU A 39 -15.69 -4.31 4.64
C LEU A 39 -14.65 -3.59 5.51
N LEU A 40 -14.98 -3.32 6.78
CA LEU A 40 -14.03 -2.72 7.72
C LEU A 40 -12.81 -3.62 7.97
N SER A 41 -13.01 -4.94 8.03
CA SER A 41 -11.92 -5.91 8.21
C SER A 41 -11.03 -6.01 6.98
N GLN A 42 -11.56 -5.93 5.77
CA GLN A 42 -10.77 -5.94 4.53
C GLN A 42 -10.11 -4.59 4.25
N ALA A 43 -10.73 -3.51 4.68
CA ALA A 43 -10.19 -2.16 4.59
C ALA A 43 -9.15 -1.87 5.70
N ARG A 44 -8.94 -2.79 6.65
CA ARG A 44 -7.86 -2.68 7.62
C ARG A 44 -6.53 -2.94 6.93
N ASP A 45 -5.70 -1.93 7.02
CA ASP A 45 -4.28 -1.92 6.65
C ASP A 45 -3.90 -2.27 5.20
N PRO A 46 -4.66 -1.85 4.16
CA PRO A 46 -4.24 -2.03 2.77
C PRO A 46 -2.88 -1.37 2.48
N TYR A 47 -2.61 -0.26 3.17
CA TYR A 47 -1.31 0.41 3.12
C TYR A 47 -0.21 -0.45 3.73
N GLN A 48 -0.45 -1.08 4.88
CA GLN A 48 0.55 -1.94 5.50
C GLN A 48 0.85 -3.16 4.62
N ALA A 49 -0.18 -3.80 4.08
CA ALA A 49 0.00 -4.93 3.17
C ALA A 49 0.80 -4.54 1.91
N ALA A 50 0.53 -3.37 1.34
CA ALA A 50 1.29 -2.85 0.20
C ALA A 50 2.72 -2.46 0.59
N PHE A 51 2.91 -1.88 1.77
CA PHE A 51 4.20 -1.49 2.33
C PHE A 51 5.07 -2.71 2.60
N ASP A 52 4.53 -3.75 3.24
CA ASP A 52 5.21 -5.01 3.52
C ASP A 52 5.58 -5.73 2.21
N ALA A 53 4.66 -5.75 1.24
CA ALA A 53 4.91 -6.32 -0.09
C ALA A 53 6.04 -5.62 -0.85
N GLN A 54 6.26 -4.33 -0.61
CA GLN A 54 7.36 -3.54 -1.19
C GLN A 54 8.59 -3.46 -0.29
N LYS A 55 8.60 -4.15 0.86
CA LYS A 55 9.61 -3.99 1.92
C LYS A 55 9.90 -2.50 2.18
N GLY A 56 8.85 -1.72 2.40
CA GLY A 56 8.92 -0.28 2.49
C GLY A 56 9.97 0.21 3.48
N ALA A 57 10.64 1.31 3.15
CA ALA A 57 11.57 1.95 4.06
C ALA A 57 10.79 2.62 5.19
N HIS A 58 11.02 2.18 6.43
CA HIS A 58 10.43 2.82 7.62
C HIS A 58 11.09 4.17 7.91
N LEU A 59 12.33 4.36 7.47
CA LEU A 59 13.10 5.58 7.63
C LEU A 59 13.86 5.87 6.35
N GLN A 60 13.70 7.08 5.83
CA GLN A 60 14.47 7.60 4.71
C GLN A 60 15.28 8.79 5.20
N VAL A 61 16.57 8.78 4.90
CA VAL A 61 17.51 9.84 5.30
C VAL A 61 18.19 10.37 4.06
N THR A 62 18.18 11.69 3.90
CA THR A 62 18.89 12.38 2.83
C THR A 62 20.12 13.06 3.42
N PHE A 63 21.27 12.83 2.81
CA PHE A 63 22.53 13.43 3.21
C PHE A 63 22.97 14.47 2.18
N ASP A 64 23.74 15.47 2.62
CA ASP A 64 24.38 16.41 1.70
C ASP A 64 25.50 15.69 0.92
N SER A 65 25.63 16.04 -0.35
CA SER A 65 26.72 15.66 -1.26
C SER A 65 28.14 15.88 -0.71
N ARG A 66 28.29 16.76 0.29
CA ARG A 66 29.58 17.06 0.94
C ARG A 66 30.05 15.96 1.90
N VAL A 67 29.16 15.05 2.30
CA VAL A 67 29.48 13.98 3.25
C VAL A 67 30.16 12.83 2.52
N ASP A 68 31.24 12.30 3.11
CA ASP A 68 31.96 11.15 2.56
C ASP A 68 31.07 9.90 2.54
N PRO A 69 30.84 9.27 1.36
CA PRO A 69 30.07 8.04 1.24
C PRO A 69 30.56 6.90 2.13
N ALA A 70 31.86 6.82 2.42
CA ALA A 70 32.41 5.79 3.29
C ALA A 70 31.91 5.92 4.73
N THR A 71 31.62 7.15 5.19
CA THR A 71 31.06 7.40 6.52
C THR A 71 29.57 7.02 6.58
N LEU A 72 28.85 7.19 5.46
CA LEU A 72 27.43 6.83 5.37
C LEU A 72 27.19 5.31 5.43
N ALA A 73 28.14 4.51 4.95
CA ALA A 73 28.05 3.05 4.99
C ALA A 73 27.93 2.49 6.42
N GLY A 74 28.45 3.20 7.43
CA GLY A 74 28.33 2.80 8.85
C GLY A 74 27.04 3.25 9.53
N THR A 75 26.27 4.15 8.91
CA THR A 75 25.05 4.71 9.52
C THR A 75 23.97 3.66 9.83
N PRO A 76 23.69 2.67 8.96
CA PRO A 76 22.69 1.64 9.25
C PRO A 76 22.98 0.86 10.53
N ALA A 77 24.26 0.51 10.77
CA ALA A 77 24.67 -0.19 11.97
C ALA A 77 24.49 0.66 13.23
N LEU A 78 24.77 1.96 13.15
CA LEU A 78 24.66 2.89 14.28
C LEU A 78 23.21 3.07 14.76
N ILE A 79 22.26 3.07 13.84
CA ILE A 79 20.83 3.21 14.15
C ILE A 79 20.14 1.87 14.45
N GLY A 80 20.87 0.75 14.38
CA GLY A 80 20.31 -0.58 14.59
C GLY A 80 19.36 -1.03 13.47
N ALA A 81 19.58 -0.59 12.23
CA ALA A 81 18.74 -0.96 11.10
C ALA A 81 18.89 -2.45 10.78
N VAL A 82 17.76 -3.15 10.66
CA VAL A 82 17.72 -4.59 10.32
C VAL A 82 18.13 -4.84 8.86
N ALA A 83 17.85 -3.88 7.98
CA ALA A 83 18.30 -3.88 6.60
C ALA A 83 18.42 -2.42 6.10
N PHE A 84 19.08 -2.21 4.97
CA PHE A 84 19.21 -0.91 4.31
C PHE A 84 19.43 -1.10 2.80
N GLY A 85 18.96 -0.16 1.99
CA GLY A 85 19.14 -0.19 0.53
C GLY A 85 20.23 0.76 0.01
N GLY A 86 20.41 1.91 0.67
CA GLY A 86 21.34 2.97 0.23
C GLY A 86 22.80 2.73 0.67
N PRO A 87 23.67 3.74 0.50
CA PRO A 87 23.39 5.09 -0.02
C PRO A 87 23.19 5.10 -1.54
N TYR A 88 22.14 5.79 -1.99
CA TYR A 88 21.90 6.01 -3.42
C TYR A 88 22.22 7.47 -3.78
N PRO A 89 23.07 7.72 -4.79
CA PRO A 89 23.26 9.07 -5.32
C PRO A 89 21.95 9.61 -5.90
N ALA A 90 21.61 10.86 -5.56
CA ALA A 90 20.47 11.55 -6.12
C ALA A 90 20.92 12.83 -6.83
N THR A 91 20.31 13.13 -7.98
CA THR A 91 20.61 14.34 -8.75
C THR A 91 19.36 14.83 -9.47
N ASP A 92 19.19 16.13 -9.58
CA ASP A 92 18.10 16.71 -10.35
C ASP A 92 18.48 16.75 -11.83
N MET A 93 17.68 16.06 -12.65
CA MET A 93 17.87 16.01 -14.09
C MET A 93 16.73 16.73 -14.81
N GLN A 94 17.10 17.40 -15.90
CA GLN A 94 16.14 18.04 -16.79
C GLN A 94 16.05 17.25 -18.10
N PHE A 95 14.84 16.86 -18.49
CA PHE A 95 14.60 16.24 -19.78
C PHE A 95 13.40 16.88 -20.48
N ARG A 96 13.32 16.69 -21.80
CA ARG A 96 12.28 17.28 -22.63
C ARG A 96 11.55 16.19 -23.39
N THR A 97 10.23 16.17 -23.29
CA THR A 97 9.36 15.23 -24.01
C THR A 97 8.04 15.93 -24.36
N GLY A 98 7.45 15.60 -25.51
CA GLY A 98 6.19 16.21 -25.96
C GLY A 98 6.22 17.75 -26.08
N GLY A 99 7.39 18.36 -26.24
CA GLY A 99 7.56 19.82 -26.25
C GLY A 99 7.67 20.47 -24.86
N HIS A 100 7.48 19.72 -23.77
CA HIS A 100 7.56 20.20 -22.40
C HIS A 100 8.88 19.81 -21.74
N LYS A 101 9.40 20.71 -20.89
CA LYS A 101 10.63 20.48 -20.11
C LYS A 101 10.25 20.13 -18.68
N TYR A 102 10.79 19.03 -18.20
CA TYR A 102 10.57 18.51 -16.85
C TYR A 102 11.87 18.57 -16.06
N LEU A 103 11.74 18.91 -14.77
CA LEU A 103 12.80 18.78 -13.79
C LEU A 103 12.40 17.66 -12.84
N VAL A 104 13.20 16.60 -12.77
CA VAL A 104 12.93 15.44 -11.92
C VAL A 104 14.15 15.11 -11.08
N THR A 105 13.91 14.80 -9.81
CA THR A 105 14.95 14.22 -8.96
C THR A 105 15.12 12.75 -9.35
N THR A 106 16.31 12.41 -9.81
CA THR A 106 16.66 11.06 -10.22
C THR A 106 17.54 10.40 -9.18
N ILE A 107 17.23 9.15 -8.86
CA ILE A 107 17.96 8.34 -7.90
C ILE A 107 18.71 7.26 -8.67
N ALA A 108 20.04 7.24 -8.53
CA ALA A 108 20.88 6.23 -9.15
C ALA A 108 20.76 4.91 -8.38
N ARG A 109 19.99 3.97 -8.94
CA ARG A 109 19.75 2.65 -8.38
C ARG A 109 20.15 1.56 -9.38
N GLY A 110 20.96 0.60 -8.93
CA GLY A 110 21.48 -0.47 -9.79
C GLY A 110 20.44 -1.53 -10.15
N ASN A 111 19.45 -1.79 -9.31
CA ASN A 111 18.41 -2.79 -9.54
C ASN A 111 17.07 -2.34 -8.94
N PRO A 112 15.93 -2.88 -9.43
CA PRO A 112 14.62 -2.61 -8.82
C PRO A 112 14.39 -3.37 -7.52
N ASN A 113 15.15 -4.45 -7.30
CA ASN A 113 14.92 -5.44 -6.23
C ASN A 113 16.02 -5.34 -5.17
N GLY A 114 15.83 -4.47 -4.18
CA GLY A 114 16.66 -4.40 -2.99
C GLY A 114 16.10 -5.19 -1.80
N ASP A 115 16.87 -5.23 -0.71
CA ASP A 115 16.37 -5.74 0.57
C ASP A 115 15.35 -4.82 1.23
N ILE A 116 15.39 -3.53 0.87
CA ILE A 116 14.42 -2.50 1.28
C ILE A 116 14.02 -1.69 0.04
N GLU A 117 12.78 -1.19 0.04
CA GLU A 117 12.21 -0.31 -0.98
C GLU A 117 12.25 -0.96 -2.36
N GLN A 118 11.58 -2.10 -2.48
CA GLN A 118 11.46 -2.84 -3.72
C GLN A 118 10.54 -2.09 -4.69
N LEU A 119 11.06 -1.85 -5.89
CA LEU A 119 10.34 -1.16 -6.94
C LEU A 119 9.72 -2.17 -7.89
N ARG A 120 8.39 -2.24 -7.89
CA ARG A 120 7.66 -3.06 -8.86
C ARG A 120 7.59 -2.37 -10.21
N ILE A 121 8.16 -3.01 -11.23
CA ILE A 121 8.02 -2.57 -12.63
C ILE A 121 6.58 -2.79 -13.07
N THR A 122 5.91 -1.72 -13.51
CA THR A 122 4.51 -1.77 -13.95
C THR A 122 4.38 -1.87 -15.47
N ALA A 123 5.33 -1.31 -16.21
CA ALA A 123 5.42 -1.37 -17.66
C ALA A 123 6.89 -1.37 -18.11
N GLY A 124 7.16 -1.97 -19.26
CA GLY A 124 8.50 -2.02 -19.84
C GLY A 124 9.47 -2.89 -19.04
N ARG A 125 10.69 -2.37 -18.83
CA ARG A 125 11.78 -3.06 -18.11
C ARG A 125 12.63 -2.06 -17.34
N TRP A 126 13.44 -2.56 -16.42
CA TRP A 126 14.42 -1.73 -15.72
C TRP A 126 15.49 -1.20 -16.71
N PRO A 127 16.01 0.01 -16.50
CA PRO A 127 17.14 0.55 -17.25
C PRO A 127 18.33 -0.41 -17.24
N ALA A 128 18.82 -0.76 -18.43
CA ALA A 128 19.99 -1.60 -18.62
C ALA A 128 21.18 -0.83 -19.22
N ALA A 129 20.92 0.33 -19.82
CA ALA A 129 21.91 1.20 -20.43
C ALA A 129 21.89 2.60 -19.80
N GLY A 130 23.01 3.32 -19.86
CA GLY A 130 23.16 4.65 -19.25
C GLY A 130 22.34 5.77 -19.91
N ASN A 131 21.64 5.48 -21.01
CA ASN A 131 20.70 6.39 -21.69
C ASN A 131 19.23 6.07 -21.38
N GLU A 132 18.96 5.16 -20.46
CA GLU A 132 17.62 4.76 -20.06
C GLU A 132 17.31 5.26 -18.64
N ILE A 133 16.06 5.64 -18.40
CA ILE A 133 15.58 6.09 -17.08
C ILE A 133 14.24 5.41 -16.79
N ALA A 134 14.07 4.93 -15.55
CA ALA A 134 12.79 4.47 -15.06
C ALA A 134 12.01 5.67 -14.52
N LEU A 135 10.76 5.81 -14.95
CA LEU A 135 9.85 6.84 -14.44
C LEU A 135 8.89 6.24 -13.42
N THR A 136 8.49 7.06 -12.45
CA THR A 136 7.38 6.69 -11.57
C THR A 136 6.09 6.66 -12.40
N ARG A 137 5.24 5.68 -12.11
CA ARG A 137 3.97 5.52 -12.83
C ARG A 137 3.10 6.77 -12.75
N SER A 138 3.03 7.41 -11.59
CA SER A 138 2.28 8.67 -11.41
C SER A 138 2.80 9.77 -12.33
N PHE A 139 4.11 9.87 -12.51
CA PHE A 139 4.69 10.86 -13.42
C PHE A 139 4.36 10.54 -14.88
N ALA A 140 4.50 9.29 -15.30
CA ALA A 140 4.17 8.82 -16.64
C ALA A 140 2.69 9.05 -16.98
N ASP A 141 1.79 8.67 -16.07
CA ASP A 141 0.34 8.77 -16.26
C ASP A 141 -0.12 10.24 -16.36
N ILE A 142 0.40 11.13 -15.51
CA ILE A 142 0.03 12.57 -15.49
C ILE A 142 0.56 13.30 -16.73
N ASN A 143 1.75 12.96 -17.19
CA ASN A 143 2.42 13.67 -18.29
C ASN A 143 2.23 12.97 -19.64
N HIS A 144 1.51 11.84 -19.68
CA HIS A 144 1.28 11.02 -20.85
C HIS A 144 2.58 10.63 -21.58
N VAL A 145 3.58 10.18 -20.81
CA VAL A 145 4.91 9.78 -21.30
C VAL A 145 5.16 8.30 -21.06
#